data_AF-A7T3T2-F1
#
_entry.id   AF-A7T3T2-F1
#
_cell.length_a   1.000
_cell.length_b   1.000
_cell.length_c   1.000
_cell.angle_alpha   90.00
_cell.angle_beta   90.00
_cell.angle_gamma   90.00
#
_symmetry.space_group_name_H-M   'P 1'
#
loop_
_entity.id
_entity.type
_entity.pdbx_description
1 polymer ?
#
loop_
_entity_poly.entity_id
_entity_poly.type
_entity_poly.pdbx_seq_one_letter_code
_entity_poly.pdbx_strand_id
1 'polypeptide(L)'
;MSVISLACICASLFFLWFNTKYKAIRYIKMSSPNLNNAMIFGCVLNYVSVLLFGLDGGLLTRGHDIACASRTWMLSLGFSLAYGSMFSKTWRVHTIFTNRKLRRKVVKDRHLFIIVMAIVFVDVVYLSVWQILDPLTSVLRQSTTQDLEDVVVVVQVRHCESADTYRWLGVLCGYKGLLLLFGAFLAWETRRVTIAALNDSKYIGMSVYNVFVLCVIGVPMSLVMRDHPDACYAIVAISIIFCTSITLCLVFIPKVISLK
;
A
#
# COMPACT_ATOMS: atom_id res chain seq x y z
N MET A 1 -1.60 -12.84 12.70
CA MET A 1 -1.46 -11.64 11.84
C MET A 1 -1.74 -10.33 12.57
N SER A 2 -2.75 -10.25 13.44
CA SER A 2 -3.11 -9.00 14.13
C SER A 2 -2.02 -8.47 15.07
N VAL A 3 -1.40 -9.33 15.88
CA VAL A 3 -0.27 -8.95 16.77
C VAL A 3 0.91 -8.40 15.97
N ILE A 4 1.25 -9.05 14.85
CA ILE A 4 2.32 -8.62 13.95
C ILE A 4 1.99 -7.24 13.35
N SER A 5 0.74 -7.04 12.90
CA SER A 5 0.29 -5.76 12.35
C SER A 5 0.35 -4.64 13.38
N LEU A 6 -0.03 -4.90 14.64
CA LEU A 6 0.10 -3.93 15.73
C LEU A 6 1.56 -3.57 16.02
N ALA A 7 2.46 -4.56 16.06
CA ALA A 7 3.89 -4.32 16.22
C ALA A 7 4.46 -3.46 15.07
N CYS A 8 4.05 -3.73 13.83
CA CYS A 8 4.42 -2.95 12.64
C CYS A 8 3.88 -1.51 12.69
N ILE A 9 2.67 -1.29 13.22
CA ILE A 9 2.11 0.04 13.44
C ILE A 9 2.95 0.80 14.46
N CYS A 10 3.28 0.19 15.61
CA CYS A 10 4.13 0.80 16.62
C CYS A 10 5.52 1.18 16.06
N ALA A 11 6.14 0.29 15.27
CA ALA A 11 7.41 0.58 14.60
C ALA A 11 7.29 1.74 13.59
N SER A 12 6.17 1.82 12.86
CA SER A 12 5.90 2.92 11.92
C SER A 12 5.74 4.25 12.64
N LEU A 13 5.05 4.28 13.78
CA LEU A 13 4.91 5.47 14.61
C LEU A 13 6.25 5.92 15.19
N PHE A 14 7.11 4.98 15.58
CA PHE A 14 8.48 5.30 15.99
C PHE A 14 9.28 5.96 14.85
N PHE A 15 9.23 5.42 13.62
CA PHE A 15 9.88 6.05 12.47
C PHE A 15 9.29 7.43 12.13
N LEU A 16 7.99 7.63 12.32
CA LEU A 16 7.34 8.93 12.15
C LEU A 16 7.86 9.96 13.16
N TRP A 17 7.90 9.57 14.44
CA TRP A 17 8.47 10.40 15.49
C TRP A 17 9.94 10.74 15.21
N PHE A 18 10.76 9.75 14.83
CA PHE A 18 12.15 9.95 14.46
C PHE A 18 12.31 10.95 13.31
N ASN A 19 11.57 10.75 12.21
CA ASN A 19 11.66 11.59 11.02
C ASN A 19 11.19 13.03 11.27
N THR A 20 10.19 13.22 12.13
CA THR A 20 9.70 14.56 12.52
C THR A 20 10.63 15.28 13.49
N LYS A 21 11.21 14.57 14.46
CA LYS A 21 12.15 15.13 15.44
C LYS A 21 13.44 15.61 14.77
N TYR A 22 14.01 14.79 13.89
CA TYR A 22 15.30 15.06 13.24
C TYR A 22 15.19 15.74 11.88
N LYS A 23 14.01 16.26 11.50
CA LYS A 23 13.74 16.90 10.20
C LYS A 23 14.67 18.06 9.85
N ALA A 24 15.25 18.73 10.86
CA ALA A 24 16.14 19.87 10.67
C ALA A 24 17.55 19.48 10.19
N ILE A 25 17.97 18.23 10.43
CA ILE A 25 19.28 17.75 10.05
C ILE A 25 19.38 17.70 8.52
N ARG A 26 20.50 18.20 7.97
CA ARG A 26 20.72 18.35 6.52
C ARG A 26 20.46 17.07 5.74
N TYR A 27 20.88 15.92 6.26
CA TYR A 27 20.68 14.62 5.64
C TYR A 27 19.19 14.25 5.50
N ILE A 28 18.40 14.34 6.58
CA ILE A 28 16.95 14.10 6.54
C ILE A 28 16.22 15.14 5.68
N LYS A 29 16.61 16.42 5.79
CA LYS A 29 16.02 17.51 5.02
C LYS A 29 16.15 17.29 3.51
N MET A 30 17.26 16.75 3.04
CA MET A 30 17.46 16.44 1.61
C MET A 30 16.54 15.32 1.10
N SER A 31 16.17 14.37 1.96
CA SER A 31 15.25 13.26 1.67
C SER A 31 13.78 13.69 1.56
N SER A 32 13.45 14.99 1.67
CA SER A 32 12.07 15.50 1.65
C SER A 32 11.22 14.88 2.78
N PRO A 33 11.39 15.33 4.03
CA PRO A 33 10.81 14.67 5.22
C PRO A 33 9.27 14.60 5.21
N ASN A 34 8.60 15.56 4.56
CA ASN A 34 7.14 15.54 4.44
C ASN A 34 6.62 14.41 3.56
N LEU A 35 7.35 14.04 2.50
CA LEU A 35 7.01 12.87 1.67
C LEU A 35 7.28 11.57 2.41
N ASN A 36 8.33 11.51 3.24
CA ASN A 36 8.57 10.37 4.14
C ASN A 36 7.43 10.21 5.14
N ASN A 37 6.89 11.30 5.70
CA ASN A 37 5.74 11.24 6.60
C ASN A 37 4.48 10.73 5.89
N ALA A 38 4.21 11.21 4.67
CA ALA A 38 3.09 10.71 3.86
C ALA A 38 3.24 9.21 3.56
N MET A 39 4.45 8.77 3.20
CA MET A 39 4.77 7.36 3.00
C MET A 39 4.48 6.51 4.24
N ILE A 40 4.93 6.94 5.43
CA ILE A 40 4.67 6.23 6.69
C ILE A 40 3.17 6.15 6.98
N PHE A 41 2.43 7.25 6.78
CA PHE A 41 0.97 7.23 6.96
C PHE A 41 0.30 6.20 6.03
N GLY A 42 0.76 6.10 4.77
CA GLY A 42 0.28 5.08 3.84
C GLY A 42 0.58 3.65 4.31
N CYS A 43 1.77 3.42 4.86
CA CYS A 43 2.11 2.13 5.48
C CYS A 43 1.22 1.79 6.68
N VAL A 44 0.91 2.76 7.54
CA VAL A 44 -0.01 2.58 8.67
C VAL A 44 -1.41 2.20 8.17
N LEU A 45 -1.93 2.89 7.16
CA LEU A 45 -3.23 2.55 6.55
C LEU A 45 -3.25 1.11 6.00
N ASN A 46 -2.17 0.67 5.36
CA ASN A 46 -2.05 -0.71 4.89
C ASN A 46 -2.05 -1.72 6.05
N TYR A 47 -1.34 -1.47 7.15
CA TYR A 47 -1.41 -2.35 8.33
C TYR A 47 -2.80 -2.36 8.97
N VAL A 48 -3.48 -1.22 9.03
CA VAL A 48 -4.87 -1.14 9.49
C VAL A 48 -5.79 -1.94 8.58
N SER A 49 -5.57 -1.91 7.25
CA SER A 49 -6.35 -2.73 6.32
C SER A 49 -6.24 -4.22 6.62
N VAL A 50 -5.05 -4.72 7.01
CA VAL A 50 -4.86 -6.13 7.40
C VAL A 50 -5.67 -6.48 8.65
N LEU A 51 -5.74 -5.56 9.63
CA LEU A 51 -6.61 -5.73 10.80
C LEU A 51 -8.10 -5.77 10.41
N LEU A 52 -8.50 -4.93 9.45
CA LEU A 52 -9.87 -4.93 8.92
C LEU A 52 -10.22 -6.21 8.16
N PHE A 53 -9.27 -6.79 7.41
CA PHE A 53 -9.47 -8.07 6.74
C PHE A 53 -9.62 -9.23 7.74
N GLY A 54 -8.91 -9.19 8.87
CA GLY A 54 -8.98 -10.21 9.92
C GLY A 54 -10.17 -10.06 10.89
N LEU A 55 -11.00 -9.03 10.75
CA LEU A 55 -12.20 -8.86 11.55
C LEU A 55 -13.28 -9.84 11.07
N ASP A 56 -13.54 -10.84 11.90
CA ASP A 56 -14.44 -11.95 11.61
C ASP A 56 -15.90 -11.57 11.82
N GLY A 57 -16.81 -12.22 11.07
CA GLY A 57 -18.22 -11.85 11.03
C GLY A 57 -19.00 -12.10 12.33
N GLY A 58 -18.42 -12.88 13.26
CA GLY A 58 -18.98 -13.12 14.58
C GLY A 58 -18.92 -11.90 15.52
N LEU A 59 -18.01 -10.94 15.28
CA LEU A 59 -17.84 -9.76 16.16
C LEU A 59 -18.73 -8.57 15.77
N LEU A 60 -19.17 -8.47 14.52
CA LEU A 60 -19.95 -7.33 14.01
C LEU A 60 -21.39 -7.76 13.67
N THR A 61 -22.30 -7.75 14.64
CA THR A 61 -23.73 -8.04 14.38
C THR A 61 -24.41 -7.00 13.48
N ARG A 62 -23.87 -5.77 13.39
CA ARG A 62 -24.34 -4.67 12.52
C ARG A 62 -23.14 -3.92 11.92
N GLY A 63 -23.20 -3.59 10.62
CA GLY A 63 -22.16 -2.79 9.94
C GLY A 63 -21.15 -3.56 9.07
N HIS A 64 -21.48 -4.80 8.67
CA HIS A 64 -20.63 -5.61 7.78
C HIS A 64 -20.34 -4.93 6.42
N ASP A 65 -21.32 -4.23 5.85
CA ASP A 65 -21.15 -3.56 4.54
C ASP A 65 -20.16 -2.40 4.65
N ILE A 66 -20.19 -1.66 5.77
CA ILE A 66 -19.23 -0.59 6.06
C ILE A 66 -17.83 -1.18 6.26
N ALA A 67 -17.73 -2.32 6.95
CA ALA A 67 -16.46 -3.04 7.10
C ALA A 67 -15.91 -3.49 5.74
N CYS A 68 -16.74 -4.05 4.86
CA CYS A 68 -16.37 -4.45 3.50
C CYS A 68 -15.82 -3.26 2.68
N ALA A 69 -16.54 -2.14 2.65
CA ALA A 69 -16.08 -0.95 1.96
C ALA A 69 -14.76 -0.42 2.56
N SER A 70 -14.68 -0.33 3.89
CA SER A 70 -13.49 0.19 4.58
C SER A 70 -12.21 -0.59 4.27
N ARG A 71 -12.29 -1.92 4.07
CA ARG A 71 -11.15 -2.77 3.70
C ARG A 71 -10.53 -2.31 2.38
N THR A 72 -11.35 -2.19 1.34
CA THR A 72 -10.92 -1.77 -0.01
C THR A 72 -10.41 -0.34 0.00
N TRP A 73 -11.09 0.56 0.72
CA TRP A 73 -10.70 1.96 0.83
C TRP A 73 -9.34 2.14 1.53
N MET A 74 -9.16 1.54 2.70
CA MET A 74 -7.91 1.66 3.45
C MET A 74 -6.72 1.09 2.68
N LEU A 75 -6.89 -0.07 2.03
CA LEU A 75 -5.83 -0.69 1.25
C LEU A 75 -5.47 0.16 0.02
N SER A 76 -6.45 0.64 -0.75
CA SER A 76 -6.16 1.42 -1.95
C SER A 76 -5.51 2.76 -1.63
N LEU A 77 -6.06 3.50 -0.66
CA LEU A 77 -5.53 4.79 -0.24
C LEU A 77 -4.14 4.65 0.42
N GLY A 78 -3.96 3.63 1.27
CA GLY A 78 -2.67 3.31 1.88
C GLY A 78 -1.60 2.99 0.83
N PHE A 79 -1.94 2.17 -0.16
CA PHE A 79 -1.07 1.89 -1.31
C PHE A 79 -0.72 3.17 -2.07
N SER A 80 -1.71 3.98 -2.46
CA SER A 80 -1.47 5.22 -3.25
C SER A 80 -0.60 6.21 -2.51
N LEU A 81 -0.81 6.38 -1.20
CA LEU A 81 -0.02 7.32 -0.42
C LEU A 81 1.42 6.82 -0.23
N ALA A 82 1.59 5.53 0.08
CA ALA A 82 2.92 4.93 0.24
C ALA A 82 3.70 4.89 -1.08
N TYR A 83 3.12 4.28 -2.11
CA TYR A 83 3.75 4.13 -3.41
C TYR A 83 3.87 5.46 -4.16
N GLY A 84 2.83 6.31 -4.13
CA GLY A 84 2.89 7.65 -4.74
C GLY A 84 4.01 8.50 -4.16
N SER A 85 4.30 8.38 -2.86
CA SER A 85 5.44 9.06 -2.21
C SER A 85 6.78 8.55 -2.74
N MET A 86 6.95 7.23 -2.89
CA MET A 86 8.15 6.62 -3.48
C MET A 86 8.31 7.02 -4.95
N PHE A 87 7.24 6.91 -5.72
CA PHE A 87 7.15 7.31 -7.12
C PHE A 87 7.57 8.77 -7.33
N SER A 88 7.00 9.70 -6.57
CA SER A 88 7.30 11.13 -6.68
C SER A 88 8.78 11.41 -6.39
N LYS A 89 9.38 10.70 -5.42
CA LYS A 89 10.81 10.82 -5.14
C LYS A 89 11.69 10.29 -6.28
N THR A 90 11.36 9.14 -6.83
CA THR A 90 12.07 8.59 -8.00
C THR A 90 11.94 9.53 -9.20
N TRP A 91 10.75 10.09 -9.43
CA TRP A 91 10.48 11.11 -10.45
C TRP A 91 11.35 12.37 -10.27
N ARG A 92 11.50 12.86 -9.02
CA ARG A 92 12.38 13.99 -8.69
C ARG A 92 13.81 13.72 -9.18
N VAL A 93 14.33 12.55 -8.87
CA VAL A 93 15.68 12.14 -9.26
C VAL A 93 15.78 12.08 -10.78
N HIS A 94 14.90 11.33 -11.44
CA HIS A 94 14.86 11.23 -12.90
C HIS A 94 14.85 12.62 -13.57
N THR A 95 13.98 13.52 -13.10
CA THR A 95 13.87 14.88 -13.65
C THR A 95 15.15 15.69 -13.50
N ILE A 96 15.87 15.58 -12.37
CA ILE A 96 17.12 16.31 -12.13
C ILE A 96 18.25 15.81 -13.06
N PHE A 97 18.32 14.50 -13.33
CA PHE A 97 19.39 13.91 -14.14
C PHE A 97 19.13 13.99 -15.64
N THR A 98 17.87 13.82 -16.06
CA THR A 98 17.51 13.85 -17.49
C THR A 98 17.48 15.29 -18.03
N ASN A 99 17.07 16.28 -17.23
CA ASN A 99 17.03 17.68 -17.68
C ASN A 99 18.26 18.48 -17.24
N ARG A 100 19.22 18.70 -18.15
CA ARG A 100 20.39 19.58 -17.93
C ARG A 100 20.00 20.99 -17.45
N LYS A 101 18.85 21.53 -17.90
CA LYS A 101 18.31 22.84 -17.47
C LYS A 101 17.82 22.84 -16.02
N LEU A 102 17.30 21.71 -15.51
CA LEU A 102 16.82 21.56 -14.14
C LEU A 102 17.92 21.20 -13.15
N ARG A 103 19.11 20.80 -13.60
CA ARG A 103 20.29 20.62 -12.73
C ARG A 103 20.63 21.87 -11.89
N ARG A 104 20.25 23.06 -12.37
CA ARG A 104 20.39 24.35 -11.66
C ARG A 104 19.14 24.81 -10.91
N LYS A 105 17.97 24.15 -11.08
CA LYS A 105 16.70 24.57 -10.47
C LYS A 105 16.29 23.61 -9.35
N VAL A 106 16.15 24.12 -8.13
CA VAL A 106 15.70 23.34 -6.97
C VAL A 106 14.22 22.95 -7.16
N VAL A 107 13.96 21.65 -7.36
CA VAL A 107 12.59 21.11 -7.34
C VAL A 107 12.05 21.25 -5.92
N LYS A 108 10.94 21.99 -5.76
CA LYS A 108 10.31 22.23 -4.46
C LYS A 108 9.46 21.03 -4.03
N ASP A 109 9.52 20.65 -2.76
CA ASP A 109 8.74 19.56 -2.16
C ASP A 109 7.22 19.71 -2.36
N ARG A 110 6.72 20.96 -2.48
CA ARG A 110 5.29 21.22 -2.75
C ARG A 110 4.80 20.58 -4.04
N HIS A 111 5.60 20.59 -5.11
CA HIS A 111 5.21 19.97 -6.39
C HIS A 111 5.13 18.46 -6.26
N LEU A 112 6.04 17.85 -5.51
CA LEU A 112 6.06 16.40 -5.28
C LEU A 112 4.83 15.97 -4.48
N PHE A 113 4.47 16.74 -3.45
CA PHE A 113 3.27 16.48 -2.66
C PHE A 113 1.98 16.61 -3.50
N ILE A 114 1.92 17.57 -4.44
CA ILE A 114 0.80 17.70 -5.38
C ILE A 114 0.65 16.44 -6.25
N ILE A 115 1.76 15.85 -6.73
CA ILE A 115 1.72 14.58 -7.49
C ILE A 115 1.13 13.46 -6.64
N VAL A 116 1.57 13.31 -5.39
CA VAL A 116 1.01 12.29 -4.47
C VAL A 116 -0.49 12.51 -4.24
N MET A 117 -0.89 13.75 -3.95
CA MET A 117 -2.30 14.09 -3.71
C MET A 117 -3.17 13.87 -4.94
N ALA A 118 -2.64 14.10 -6.15
CA ALA A 118 -3.36 13.81 -7.39
C ALA A 118 -3.61 12.30 -7.56
N ILE A 119 -2.62 11.45 -7.27
CA ILE A 119 -2.77 9.98 -7.32
C ILE A 119 -3.83 9.53 -6.30
N VAL A 120 -3.79 10.06 -5.09
CA VAL A 120 -4.78 9.74 -4.04
C VAL A 120 -6.17 10.27 -4.42
N PHE A 121 -6.27 11.44 -5.04
CA PHE A 121 -7.54 12.00 -5.48
C PHE A 121 -8.23 11.12 -6.54
N VAL A 122 -7.47 10.57 -7.49
CA VAL A 122 -7.98 9.61 -8.49
C VAL A 122 -8.59 8.39 -7.79
N ASP A 123 -7.91 7.84 -6.77
CA ASP A 123 -8.44 6.74 -5.98
C ASP A 123 -9.74 7.09 -5.27
N VAL A 124 -9.79 8.25 -4.59
CA VAL A 124 -10.98 8.68 -3.86
C VAL A 124 -12.17 8.79 -4.81
N VAL A 125 -12.00 9.45 -5.95
CA VAL A 125 -13.06 9.58 -6.96
C VAL A 125 -13.50 8.20 -7.46
N TYR A 126 -12.54 7.34 -7.81
CA TYR A 126 -12.84 6.01 -8.31
C TYR A 126 -13.63 5.16 -7.30
N LEU A 127 -13.17 5.12 -6.05
CA LEU A 127 -13.81 4.34 -5.00
C LEU A 127 -15.17 4.92 -4.59
N SER A 128 -15.33 6.24 -4.61
CA SER A 128 -16.63 6.88 -4.42
C SER A 128 -17.62 6.48 -5.51
N VAL A 129 -17.18 6.51 -6.77
CA VAL A 129 -18.03 6.09 -7.91
C VAL A 129 -18.41 4.61 -7.79
N TRP A 130 -17.46 3.73 -7.45
CA TRP A 130 -17.75 2.32 -7.20
C TRP A 130 -18.78 2.15 -6.08
N GLN A 131 -18.60 2.83 -4.93
CA GLN A 131 -19.52 2.72 -3.80
C GLN A 131 -20.94 3.24 -4.11
N ILE A 132 -21.08 4.24 -4.97
CA ILE A 132 -22.38 4.83 -5.33
C ILE A 132 -23.10 3.97 -6.38
N LEU A 133 -22.38 3.47 -7.39
CA LEU A 133 -22.98 2.76 -8.51
C LEU A 133 -23.16 1.26 -8.24
N ASP A 134 -22.24 0.63 -7.52
CA ASP A 134 -22.23 -0.81 -7.25
C ASP A 134 -21.67 -1.09 -5.84
N PRO A 135 -22.45 -0.81 -4.77
CA PRO A 135 -21.97 -0.89 -3.40
C PRO A 135 -21.55 -2.31 -3.02
N LEU A 136 -20.41 -2.44 -2.34
CA LEU A 136 -19.98 -3.71 -1.77
C LEU A 136 -20.93 -4.09 -0.61
N THR A 137 -21.59 -5.23 -0.75
CA THR A 137 -22.50 -5.78 0.27
C THR A 137 -21.97 -7.12 0.78
N SER A 138 -22.31 -7.44 2.02
CA SER A 138 -21.97 -8.73 2.62
C SER A 138 -22.97 -9.80 2.21
N VAL A 139 -22.51 -10.76 1.40
CA VAL A 139 -23.33 -11.88 0.89
C VAL A 139 -22.89 -13.17 1.60
N LEU A 140 -23.84 -13.96 2.11
CA LEU A 140 -23.56 -15.29 2.63
C LEU A 140 -23.53 -16.31 1.49
N ARG A 141 -22.42 -17.04 1.33
CA ARG A 141 -22.35 -18.24 0.49
C ARG A 141 -22.28 -19.49 1.37
N GLN A 142 -22.92 -20.56 0.91
CA GLN A 142 -22.78 -21.89 1.48
C GLN A 142 -21.51 -22.53 0.90
N SER A 143 -20.57 -22.94 1.74
CA SER A 143 -19.28 -23.50 1.32
C SER A 143 -19.25 -25.02 1.34
N THR A 144 -19.83 -25.66 2.36
CA THR A 144 -19.89 -27.14 2.45
C THR A 144 -21.06 -27.57 3.33
N THR A 145 -21.77 -28.62 2.92
CA THR A 145 -22.71 -29.36 3.77
C THR A 145 -22.00 -30.59 4.30
N GLN A 146 -21.79 -30.68 5.60
CA GLN A 146 -21.38 -31.93 6.24
C GLN A 146 -22.62 -32.64 6.75
N ASP A 147 -22.95 -33.78 6.14
CA ASP A 147 -23.99 -34.68 6.62
C ASP A 147 -23.39 -35.51 7.75
N LEU A 148 -23.63 -35.11 9.00
CA LEU A 148 -23.52 -36.04 10.13
C LEU A 148 -24.85 -36.80 10.23
N GLU A 149 -24.79 -38.05 10.72
CA GLU A 149 -25.87 -39.06 10.66
C GLU A 149 -27.29 -38.54 10.97
N ASP A 150 -27.43 -37.55 11.87
CA ASP A 150 -28.72 -36.90 12.19
C ASP A 150 -28.74 -35.36 12.04
N VAL A 151 -27.64 -34.71 11.62
CA VAL A 151 -27.53 -33.24 11.54
C VAL A 151 -26.74 -32.81 10.30
N VAL A 152 -27.37 -32.02 9.43
CA VAL A 152 -26.71 -31.35 8.31
C VAL A 152 -26.08 -30.04 8.80
N VAL A 153 -24.75 -30.00 8.89
CA VAL A 153 -24.01 -28.78 9.22
C VAL A 153 -23.70 -28.03 7.94
N VAL A 154 -24.36 -26.89 7.72
CA VAL A 154 -24.10 -26.00 6.57
C VAL A 154 -23.11 -24.92 6.98
N VAL A 155 -21.88 -25.00 6.49
CA VAL A 155 -20.87 -23.94 6.70
C VAL A 155 -21.19 -22.76 5.78
N GLN A 156 -21.46 -21.59 6.36
CA GLN A 156 -21.72 -20.36 5.62
C GLN A 156 -20.55 -19.38 5.79
N VAL A 157 -20.02 -18.88 4.68
CA VAL A 157 -18.93 -17.88 4.66
C VAL A 157 -19.49 -16.57 4.11
N ARG A 158 -19.19 -15.46 4.78
CA ARG A 158 -19.54 -14.11 4.30
C ARG A 158 -18.48 -13.59 3.35
N HIS A 159 -18.88 -13.28 2.12
CA HIS A 159 -18.05 -12.60 1.14
C HIS A 159 -18.50 -11.15 0.96
N CYS A 160 -17.55 -10.26 0.70
CA CYS A 160 -17.84 -8.89 0.27
C CYS A 160 -17.93 -8.90 -1.27
N GLU A 161 -19.13 -8.82 -1.82
CA GLU A 161 -19.37 -8.85 -3.26
C GLU A 161 -20.23 -7.65 -3.70
N SER A 162 -20.01 -7.24 -4.95
CA SER A 162 -20.77 -6.26 -5.73
C SER A 162 -21.17 -6.92 -7.05
N ALA A 163 -22.17 -6.39 -7.76
CA ALA A 163 -22.72 -7.03 -8.95
C ALA A 163 -21.65 -7.30 -10.02
N ASP A 164 -20.75 -6.34 -10.22
CA ASP A 164 -19.66 -6.39 -11.21
C ASP A 164 -18.27 -6.33 -10.56
N THR A 165 -18.09 -6.98 -9.40
CA THR A 165 -16.84 -6.92 -8.59
C THR A 165 -15.56 -7.11 -9.41
N TYR A 166 -15.54 -8.06 -10.35
CA TYR A 166 -14.34 -8.36 -11.13
C TYR A 166 -13.98 -7.24 -12.12
N ARG A 167 -14.97 -6.52 -12.64
CA ARG A 167 -14.76 -5.39 -13.57
C ARG A 167 -14.16 -4.22 -12.81
N TRP A 168 -14.76 -3.86 -11.68
CA TRP A 168 -14.25 -2.80 -10.81
C TRP A 168 -12.87 -3.12 -10.25
N LEU A 169 -12.63 -4.36 -9.80
CA LEU A 169 -11.31 -4.76 -9.34
C LEU A 169 -10.30 -4.79 -10.48
N GLY A 170 -10.68 -5.28 -11.66
CA GLY A 170 -9.82 -5.34 -12.84
C GLY A 170 -9.35 -3.96 -13.30
N VAL A 171 -10.25 -2.98 -13.36
CA VAL A 171 -9.91 -1.59 -13.71
C VAL A 171 -8.99 -0.97 -12.65
N LEU A 172 -9.28 -1.16 -11.35
CA LEU A 172 -8.45 -0.68 -10.26
C LEU A 172 -7.04 -1.29 -10.31
N CYS A 173 -6.95 -2.62 -10.45
CA CYS A 173 -5.68 -3.34 -10.56
C CYS A 173 -4.91 -2.94 -11.83
N GLY A 174 -5.58 -2.72 -12.95
CA GLY A 174 -4.96 -2.25 -14.19
C GLY A 174 -4.33 -0.87 -14.03
N TYR A 175 -5.06 0.09 -13.48
CA TYR A 175 -4.55 1.43 -13.15
C TYR A 175 -3.33 1.36 -12.21
N LYS A 176 -3.42 0.58 -11.13
CA LYS A 176 -2.32 0.41 -10.17
C LYS A 176 -1.11 -0.28 -10.81
N GLY A 177 -1.34 -1.27 -11.67
CA GLY A 177 -0.32 -1.97 -12.43
C GLY A 177 0.45 -1.05 -13.38
N LEU A 178 -0.26 -0.17 -14.10
CA LEU A 178 0.37 0.85 -14.94
C LEU A 178 1.24 1.81 -14.11
N LEU A 179 0.74 2.24 -12.96
CA LEU A 179 1.46 3.12 -12.05
C LEU A 179 2.72 2.44 -11.48
N LEU A 180 2.61 1.15 -11.17
CA LEU A 180 3.72 0.28 -10.73
C LEU A 180 4.79 0.11 -11.81
N LEU A 181 4.39 -0.19 -13.05
CA LEU A 181 5.28 -0.32 -14.21
C LEU A 181 6.03 0.99 -14.47
N PHE A 182 5.31 2.11 -14.42
CA PHE A 182 5.93 3.42 -14.64
C PHE A 182 6.94 3.78 -13.56
N GLY A 183 6.63 3.53 -12.28
CA GLY A 183 7.60 3.76 -11.22
C GLY A 183 8.81 2.82 -11.29
N ALA A 184 8.63 1.56 -11.70
CA ALA A 184 9.74 0.64 -11.95
C ALA A 184 10.64 1.12 -13.10
N PHE A 185 10.05 1.63 -14.19
CA PHE A 185 10.78 2.24 -15.29
C PHE A 185 11.63 3.44 -14.83
N LEU A 186 11.06 4.35 -14.03
CA LEU A 186 11.81 5.48 -13.47
C LEU A 186 12.94 5.03 -12.53
N ALA A 187 12.68 3.99 -11.72
CA ALA A 187 13.70 3.41 -10.84
C ALA A 187 14.85 2.78 -11.66
N TRP A 188 14.55 2.20 -12.82
CA TRP A 188 15.55 1.66 -13.74
C TRP A 188 16.42 2.74 -14.35
N GLU A 189 15.82 3.81 -14.88
CA GLU A 189 16.55 4.94 -15.45
C GLU A 189 17.47 5.62 -14.42
N THR A 190 17.04 5.68 -13.16
CA THR A 190 17.80 6.35 -12.08
C THR A 190 18.85 5.46 -11.41
N ARG A 191 18.95 4.17 -11.74
CA ARG A 191 19.82 3.21 -11.02
C ARG A 191 21.32 3.49 -11.12
N ARG A 192 21.77 4.11 -12.22
CA ARG A 192 23.19 4.39 -12.47
C ARG A 192 23.67 5.68 -11.81
N VAL A 193 22.78 6.41 -11.15
CA VAL A 193 23.11 7.67 -10.49
C VAL A 193 23.63 7.38 -9.07
N THR A 194 24.94 7.47 -8.88
CA THR A 194 25.60 7.26 -7.58
C THR A 194 26.22 8.56 -7.08
N ILE A 195 25.42 9.39 -6.41
CA ILE A 195 25.93 10.56 -5.66
C ILE A 195 25.69 10.28 -4.18
N ALA A 196 26.72 10.42 -3.33
CA ALA A 196 26.63 10.12 -1.90
C ALA A 196 25.51 10.90 -1.19
N ALA A 197 25.25 12.13 -1.62
CA ALA A 197 24.13 12.95 -1.13
C ALA A 197 22.73 12.44 -1.53
N LEU A 198 22.65 11.48 -2.47
CA LEU A 198 21.42 10.85 -2.98
C LEU A 198 21.35 9.35 -2.70
N ASN A 199 22.18 8.78 -1.82
CA ASN A 199 22.09 7.34 -1.52
C ASN A 199 20.68 6.90 -1.04
N ASP A 200 19.88 7.82 -0.48
CA ASP A 200 18.46 7.63 -0.16
C ASP A 200 17.62 7.17 -1.38
N SER A 201 17.91 7.69 -2.58
CA SER A 201 17.17 7.32 -3.78
C SER A 201 17.41 5.88 -4.22
N LYS A 202 18.56 5.29 -3.88
CA LYS A 202 18.86 3.88 -4.18
C LYS A 202 17.96 2.96 -3.36
N TYR A 203 17.80 3.22 -2.07
CA TYR A 203 16.92 2.45 -1.19
C TYR A 203 15.44 2.60 -1.58
N ILE A 204 15.03 3.80 -2.01
CA ILE A 204 13.69 4.03 -2.55
C ILE A 204 13.49 3.24 -3.86
N GLY A 205 14.46 3.24 -4.77
CA GLY A 205 14.42 2.44 -5.99
C GLY A 205 14.32 0.93 -5.71
N MET A 206 15.09 0.40 -4.77
CA MET A 206 14.98 -1.00 -4.31
C MET A 206 13.58 -1.29 -3.74
N SER A 207 13.02 -0.36 -2.98
CA SER A 207 11.68 -0.49 -2.42
C SER A 207 10.61 -0.54 -3.51
N VAL A 208 10.74 0.26 -4.58
CA VAL A 208 9.83 0.20 -5.74
C VAL A 208 9.85 -1.18 -6.40
N TYR A 209 11.03 -1.80 -6.57
CA TYR A 209 11.13 -3.16 -7.12
C TYR A 209 10.52 -4.21 -6.18
N ASN A 210 10.75 -4.09 -4.87
CA ASN A 210 10.15 -4.97 -3.87
C ASN A 210 8.62 -4.94 -3.94
N VAL A 211 8.03 -3.74 -3.97
CA VAL A 211 6.57 -3.58 -4.09
C VAL A 211 6.07 -4.14 -5.43
N PHE A 212 6.76 -3.85 -6.53
CA PHE A 212 6.39 -4.34 -7.85
C PHE A 212 6.31 -5.87 -7.89
N VAL A 213 7.38 -6.56 -7.49
CA VAL A 213 7.46 -8.03 -7.51
C VAL A 213 6.39 -8.65 -6.62
N LEU A 214 6.23 -8.15 -5.40
CA LEU A 214 5.26 -8.69 -4.45
C LEU A 214 3.81 -8.45 -4.91
N CYS A 215 3.50 -7.32 -5.56
CA CYS A 215 2.17 -7.09 -6.12
C CYS A 215 1.89 -7.98 -7.34
N VAL A 216 2.86 -8.17 -8.24
CA VAL A 216 2.72 -9.02 -9.43
C VAL A 216 2.47 -10.49 -9.06
N ILE A 217 3.02 -10.96 -7.95
CA ILE A 217 2.81 -12.33 -7.45
C ILE A 217 1.58 -12.41 -6.55
N GLY A 218 1.43 -11.47 -5.61
CA GLY A 218 0.42 -11.53 -4.56
C GLY A 218 -1.01 -11.33 -5.07
N VAL A 219 -1.22 -10.47 -6.07
CA VAL A 219 -2.57 -10.19 -6.61
C VAL A 219 -3.14 -11.38 -7.38
N PRO A 220 -2.43 -12.02 -8.33
CA PRO A 220 -2.95 -13.23 -8.96
C PRO A 220 -3.19 -14.37 -7.96
N MET A 221 -2.29 -14.56 -7.00
CA MET A 221 -2.44 -15.61 -5.98
C MET A 221 -3.69 -15.40 -5.11
N SER A 222 -4.01 -14.15 -4.74
CA SER A 222 -5.23 -13.88 -3.98
C SER A 222 -6.52 -14.09 -4.78
N LEU A 223 -6.48 -13.89 -6.10
CA LEU A 223 -7.60 -14.18 -6.99
C LEU A 223 -7.83 -15.70 -7.15
N VAL A 224 -6.75 -16.47 -7.25
CA VAL A 224 -6.82 -17.95 -7.37
C VAL A 224 -7.31 -18.60 -6.07
N MET A 225 -6.94 -18.06 -4.91
CA MET A 225 -7.26 -18.63 -3.60
C MET A 225 -8.59 -18.14 -3.00
N ARG A 226 -9.45 -17.47 -3.78
CA ARG A 226 -10.69 -16.85 -3.28
C ARG A 226 -11.67 -17.85 -2.65
N ASP A 227 -11.69 -19.10 -3.12
CA ASP A 227 -12.56 -20.15 -2.60
C ASP A 227 -12.11 -20.68 -1.24
N HIS A 228 -10.88 -20.35 -0.81
CA HIS A 228 -10.31 -20.69 0.49
C HIS A 228 -10.05 -19.41 1.29
N PRO A 229 -11.04 -18.90 2.05
CA PRO A 229 -10.98 -17.58 2.70
C PRO A 229 -9.78 -17.44 3.66
N ASP A 230 -9.46 -18.49 4.42
CA ASP A 230 -8.32 -18.49 5.34
C ASP A 230 -6.98 -18.38 4.61
N ALA A 231 -6.83 -19.12 3.50
CA ALA A 231 -5.63 -19.09 2.68
C ALA A 231 -5.48 -17.74 1.95
N CYS A 232 -6.58 -17.22 1.39
CA CYS A 232 -6.61 -15.91 0.76
C CYS A 232 -6.23 -14.80 1.75
N TYR A 233 -6.83 -14.81 2.95
CA TYR A 233 -6.48 -13.86 4.01
C TYR A 233 -5.01 -13.97 4.41
N ALA A 234 -4.49 -15.18 4.63
CA ALA A 234 -3.10 -15.38 4.98
C ALA A 234 -2.14 -14.84 3.90
N ILE A 235 -2.39 -15.16 2.63
CA ILE A 235 -1.55 -14.71 1.50
C ILE A 235 -1.57 -13.19 1.38
N VAL A 236 -2.76 -12.56 1.44
CA VAL A 236 -2.90 -11.10 1.33
C VAL A 236 -2.25 -10.41 2.53
N ALA A 237 -2.50 -10.88 3.75
CA ALA A 237 -1.93 -10.30 4.97
C ALA A 237 -0.40 -10.42 5.00
N ILE A 238 0.16 -11.58 4.67
CA ILE A 238 1.61 -11.80 4.60
C ILE A 238 2.22 -10.90 3.52
N SER A 239 1.61 -10.86 2.33
CA SER A 239 2.10 -10.04 1.22
C SER A 239 2.15 -8.56 1.59
N ILE A 240 1.09 -8.03 2.20
CA ILE A 240 1.03 -6.63 2.65
C ILE A 240 2.07 -6.39 3.73
N ILE A 241 2.06 -7.17 4.83
CA ILE A 241 2.95 -6.97 5.98
C ILE A 241 4.41 -7.02 5.55
N PHE A 242 4.79 -8.05 4.78
CA PHE A 242 6.15 -8.24 4.32
C PHE A 242 6.59 -7.12 3.39
N CYS A 243 5.75 -6.77 2.40
CA CYS A 243 6.03 -5.71 1.45
C CYS A 243 6.25 -4.35 2.14
N THR A 244 5.33 -3.96 3.02
CA THR A 244 5.39 -2.67 3.73
C THR A 244 6.52 -2.63 4.76
N SER A 245 6.79 -3.74 5.45
CA SER A 245 7.86 -3.81 6.46
C SER A 245 9.22 -3.69 5.81
N ILE A 246 9.49 -4.44 4.74
CA ILE A 246 10.76 -4.33 3.99
C ILE A 246 10.94 -2.90 3.48
N THR A 247 9.90 -2.32 2.90
CA THR A 247 9.93 -0.96 2.36
C THR A 247 10.25 0.08 3.43
N LEU A 248 9.62 0.01 4.61
CA LEU A 248 9.95 0.88 5.75
C LEU A 248 11.39 0.68 6.23
N CYS A 249 11.81 -0.57 6.39
CA CYS A 249 13.15 -0.92 6.84
C CYS A 249 14.22 -0.37 5.87
N LEU A 250 14.06 -0.60 4.57
CA LEU A 250 15.00 -0.11 3.54
C LEU A 250 15.13 1.42 3.55
N VAL A 251 14.03 2.15 3.77
CA VAL A 251 14.03 3.61 3.68
C VAL A 251 14.48 4.29 4.99
N PHE A 252 14.23 3.70 6.15
CA PHE A 252 14.46 4.35 7.45
C PHE A 252 15.65 3.79 8.23
N ILE A 253 15.99 2.51 8.13
CA ILE A 253 17.14 1.94 8.87
C ILE A 253 18.46 2.66 8.51
N PRO A 254 18.79 2.89 7.22
CA PRO A 254 20.02 3.62 6.88
C PRO A 254 20.06 5.03 7.46
N LYS A 255 18.90 5.70 7.57
CA LYS A 255 18.80 7.04 8.17
C LYS A 255 19.09 7.02 9.66
N VAL A 256 18.52 6.06 10.38
CA VAL A 256 18.74 5.90 11.82
C VAL A 256 20.22 5.61 12.10
N ILE A 257 20.85 4.73 11.32
CA ILE A 257 22.27 4.39 11.48
C ILE A 257 23.17 5.60 11.17
N SER A 258 22.86 6.38 10.13
CA SER A 258 23.67 7.54 9.73
C SER A 258 23.65 8.73 10.72
N LEU A 259 22.74 8.70 11.69
CA LEU A 259 22.53 9.76 12.68
C LEU A 259 23.09 9.41 14.06
N LYS A 260 23.65 8.21 14.20
CA LYS A 260 24.41 7.77 15.37
C LYS A 260 25.88 8.10 15.18
#